data_AF-A0A258V3W5-F1
#
_entry.id   AF-A0A258V3W5-F1
#
_cell.length_a   1.000
_cell.length_b   1.000
_cell.length_c   1.000
_cell.angle_alpha   90.00
_cell.angle_beta   90.00
_cell.angle_gamma   90.00
#
_symmetry.space_group_name_H-M   'P 1'
#
loop_
_entity.id
_entity.type
_entity.pdbx_description
1 polymer ?
#
loop_
_entity_poly.entity_id
_entity_poly.type
_entity_poly.pdbx_seq_one_letter_code
_entity_poly.pdbx_strand_id
1 'polypeptide(L)'
;MIFSFTINYRLCHPKKIIYEFLLSKKDWILKNLEKFKELDEKFPRRRLLEKEIFPFLGKDLNLKVSITPNKKLFMSRTEENILLHVPMNQWSAISRGQDYSEHHEVLRQFYKRESITHLTERVKVLSGDMNLLPTKLSFREPKGRWGSCSSQGSINLNWRLILFKPEVVDYVIIHELCHLQHLNHSGSFWSLVEKHCPSYQDSEKELKHNQMLTKFLDR
;
A
#
# COMPACT_ATOMS: atom_id res chain seq x y z
N MET A 1 16.85 -8.60 13.53
CA MET A 1 16.33 -7.27 13.13
C MET A 1 16.18 -6.44 14.40
N ILE A 2 16.89 -5.32 14.50
CA ILE A 2 16.81 -4.44 15.67
C ILE A 2 15.53 -3.62 15.52
N PHE A 3 14.51 -3.96 16.31
CA PHE A 3 13.30 -3.14 16.40
C PHE A 3 13.63 -1.90 17.23
N SER A 4 13.64 -0.73 16.61
CA SER A 4 13.76 0.53 17.34
C SER A 4 12.40 0.92 17.91
N PHE A 5 12.24 0.80 19.23
CA PHE A 5 11.14 1.40 19.97
C PHE A 5 11.58 2.80 20.40
N THR A 6 10.96 3.84 19.84
CA THR A 6 11.19 5.21 20.33
C THR A 6 10.29 5.46 21.54
N ILE A 7 10.82 5.23 22.74
CA ILE A 7 10.24 5.76 23.98
C ILE A 7 10.74 7.20 24.11
N ASN A 8 9.87 8.19 23.88
CA ASN A 8 10.21 9.59 24.15
C ASN A 8 10.32 9.78 25.67
N TYR A 9 11.52 9.62 26.20
CA TYR A 9 11.85 9.86 27.60
C TYR A 9 13.13 10.71 27.67
N ARG A 10 13.15 11.76 28.49
CA ARG A 10 14.37 12.55 28.72
C ARG A 10 15.39 11.64 29.42
N LEU A 11 16.50 11.35 28.74
CA LEU A 11 17.58 10.40 29.09
C LEU A 11 18.43 10.80 30.33
N CYS A 12 17.82 11.40 31.35
CA CYS A 12 18.48 11.82 32.60
C CYS A 12 17.84 11.20 33.85
N HIS A 13 17.31 9.97 33.79
CA HIS A 13 16.68 9.33 34.95
C HIS A 13 17.40 8.04 35.38
N PRO A 14 17.50 7.76 36.70
CA PRO A 14 18.12 6.55 37.24
C PRO A 14 17.51 5.26 36.65
N LYS A 15 18.35 4.23 36.40
CA LYS A 15 17.93 2.92 35.85
C LYS A 15 16.71 2.30 36.55
N LYS A 16 16.55 2.55 37.86
CA LYS A 16 15.41 2.07 38.67
C LYS A 16 14.07 2.61 38.16
N ILE A 17 14.00 3.88 37.77
CA ILE A 17 12.78 4.53 37.27
C ILE A 17 12.40 3.97 35.88
N ILE A 18 13.40 3.69 35.04
CA ILE A 18 13.17 3.04 33.74
C ILE A 18 12.64 1.62 33.95
N TYR A 19 13.19 0.88 34.91
CA TYR A 19 12.75 -0.49 35.21
C TYR A 19 11.33 -0.52 35.78
N GLU A 20 11.00 0.35 36.73
CA GLU A 20 9.65 0.51 37.28
C GLU A 20 8.64 0.92 36.21
N PHE A 21 9.02 1.82 35.30
CA PHE A 21 8.18 2.19 34.17
C PHE A 21 7.94 1.01 33.21
N LEU A 22 8.98 0.26 32.83
CA LEU A 22 8.85 -0.92 31.99
C LEU A 22 7.96 -1.99 32.63
N LEU A 23 8.11 -2.23 33.94
CA LEU A 23 7.23 -3.11 34.70
C LEU A 23 5.78 -2.61 34.70
N SER A 24 5.57 -1.31 34.89
CA SER A 24 4.22 -0.70 34.86
C SER A 24 3.54 -0.82 33.49
N LYS A 25 4.32 -1.00 32.42
CA LYS A 25 3.85 -1.18 31.04
C LYS A 25 3.97 -2.62 30.55
N LYS A 26 4.40 -3.57 31.37
CA LYS A 26 4.66 -4.97 30.98
C LYS A 26 3.47 -5.59 30.25
N ASP A 27 2.28 -5.51 30.82
CA ASP A 27 1.08 -6.13 30.22
C ASP A 27 0.69 -5.44 28.92
N TRP A 28 0.86 -4.11 28.84
CA TRP A 28 0.68 -3.38 27.59
C TRP A 28 1.72 -3.78 26.54
N ILE A 29 3.00 -3.93 26.91
CA ILE A 29 4.07 -4.37 26.00
C ILE A 29 3.78 -5.78 25.49
N LEU A 30 3.46 -6.73 26.37
CA LEU A 30 3.16 -8.13 26.00
C LEU A 30 1.96 -8.21 25.06
N LYS A 31 0.86 -7.50 25.38
CA LYS A 31 -0.32 -7.44 24.51
C LYS A 31 -0.01 -6.82 23.15
N ASN A 32 0.87 -5.82 23.09
CA ASN A 32 1.29 -5.26 21.81
C ASN A 32 2.20 -6.23 21.04
N LEU A 33 3.10 -6.96 21.71
CA LEU A 33 3.94 -7.98 21.09
C LEU A 33 3.10 -9.11 20.48
N GLU A 34 2.06 -9.58 21.18
CA GLU A 34 1.10 -10.55 20.64
C GLU A 34 0.39 -10.01 19.40
N LYS A 35 -0.13 -8.78 19.47
CA LYS A 35 -0.72 -8.11 18.29
C LYS A 35 0.26 -7.99 17.13
N PHE A 36 1.53 -7.66 17.40
CA PHE A 36 2.55 -7.59 16.35
C PHE A 36 2.84 -8.95 15.74
N LYS A 37 2.83 -10.01 16.55
CA LYS A 37 3.00 -11.38 16.08
C LYS A 37 1.83 -11.82 15.19
N GLU A 38 0.59 -11.58 15.61
CA GLU A 38 -0.61 -11.82 14.79
C GLU A 38 -0.56 -11.03 13.46
N LEU A 39 -0.09 -9.79 13.49
CA LEU A 39 0.07 -8.96 12.30
C LEU A 39 1.19 -9.47 11.38
N ASP A 40 2.31 -9.93 11.92
CA ASP A 40 3.41 -10.51 11.14
C ASP A 40 3.00 -11.85 10.52
N GLU A 41 2.19 -12.65 11.20
CA GLU A 41 1.60 -13.89 10.67
C GLU A 41 0.59 -13.59 9.55
N LYS A 42 -0.25 -12.57 9.74
CA LYS A 42 -1.26 -12.16 8.75
C LYS A 42 -0.66 -11.45 7.52
N PHE A 43 0.43 -10.71 7.71
CA PHE A 43 1.10 -9.93 6.67
C PHE A 43 2.58 -10.29 6.63
N PRO A 44 2.93 -11.52 6.19
CA PRO A 44 4.30 -11.98 6.20
C PRO A 44 5.16 -11.12 5.28
N ARG A 45 6.44 -11.05 5.62
CA ARG A 45 7.45 -10.42 4.78
C ARG A 45 7.60 -11.21 3.49
N ARG A 46 7.06 -10.66 2.40
CA ARG A 46 7.16 -11.28 1.07
C ARG A 46 8.59 -11.28 0.55
N ARG A 47 9.01 -12.38 -0.07
CA ARG A 47 10.32 -12.52 -0.72
C ARG A 47 10.15 -12.57 -2.23
N LEU A 48 11.17 -12.18 -2.99
CA LEU A 48 11.13 -12.32 -4.45
C LEU A 48 11.57 -13.72 -4.85
N LEU A 49 10.74 -14.70 -4.47
CA LEU A 49 10.88 -16.11 -4.79
C LEU A 49 9.88 -16.53 -5.85
N GLU A 50 10.25 -17.49 -6.69
CA GLU A 50 9.33 -18.06 -7.67
C GLU A 50 8.10 -18.67 -6.97
N LYS A 51 6.90 -18.40 -7.52
CA LYS A 51 5.57 -18.72 -6.96
C LYS A 51 5.18 -17.94 -5.71
N GLU A 52 5.99 -17.00 -5.23
CA GLU A 52 5.53 -16.07 -4.20
C GLU A 52 4.30 -15.31 -4.73
N ILE A 53 3.31 -15.14 -3.86
CA ILE A 53 2.06 -14.46 -4.20
C ILE A 53 2.20 -12.96 -3.92
N PHE A 54 1.65 -12.14 -4.81
CA PHE A 54 1.65 -10.70 -4.70
C PHE A 54 0.26 -10.13 -5.05
N PRO A 55 -0.31 -9.26 -4.20
CA PRO A 55 -1.64 -8.72 -4.43
C PRO A 55 -1.63 -7.67 -5.55
N PHE A 56 -2.64 -7.69 -6.42
CA PHE A 56 -2.86 -6.72 -7.47
C PHE A 56 -4.36 -6.59 -7.74
N LEU A 57 -4.93 -5.43 -7.45
CA LEU A 57 -6.37 -5.16 -7.58
C LEU A 57 -7.25 -6.23 -6.92
N GLY A 58 -6.89 -6.64 -5.70
CA GLY A 58 -7.61 -7.68 -4.96
C GLY A 58 -7.42 -9.11 -5.47
N LYS A 59 -6.61 -9.32 -6.52
CA LYS A 59 -6.21 -10.65 -7.01
C LYS A 59 -4.83 -11.02 -6.51
N ASP A 60 -4.62 -12.31 -6.29
CA ASP A 60 -3.33 -12.88 -5.93
C ASP A 60 -2.61 -13.34 -7.21
N LEU A 61 -1.49 -12.69 -7.53
CA LEU A 61 -0.67 -13.01 -8.69
C LEU A 61 0.59 -13.75 -8.28
N ASN A 62 0.95 -14.78 -9.03
CA ASN A 62 2.18 -15.53 -8.77
C ASN A 62 3.40 -14.84 -9.38
N LEU A 63 4.51 -14.80 -8.66
CA LEU A 63 5.79 -14.40 -9.20
C LEU A 63 6.36 -15.50 -10.09
N LYS A 64 6.68 -15.18 -11.34
CA LYS A 64 7.42 -16.04 -12.26
C LYS A 64 8.70 -15.35 -12.68
N VAL A 65 9.78 -16.11 -12.80
CA VAL A 65 11.06 -15.58 -13.26
C VAL A 65 11.23 -15.96 -14.73
N SER A 66 11.54 -14.98 -15.56
CA SER A 66 11.82 -15.15 -16.98
C SER A 66 13.16 -14.55 -17.34
N ILE A 67 13.81 -15.11 -18.36
CA ILE A 67 15.09 -14.61 -18.85
C ILE A 67 14.83 -13.55 -19.92
N THR A 68 15.62 -12.48 -19.93
CA THR A 68 15.51 -11.40 -20.93
C THR A 68 16.86 -11.07 -21.57
N PRO A 69 16.90 -10.69 -22.86
CA PRO A 69 18.10 -10.11 -23.47
C PRO A 69 18.40 -8.68 -22.98
N ASN A 70 17.47 -8.05 -22.24
CA ASN A 70 17.68 -6.72 -21.68
C ASN A 70 18.82 -6.74 -20.65
N LYS A 71 19.60 -5.65 -20.59
CA LYS A 71 20.71 -5.49 -19.65
C LYS A 71 20.26 -5.22 -18.21
N LYS A 72 19.01 -4.78 -18.01
CA LYS A 72 18.47 -4.41 -16.70
C LYS A 72 17.34 -5.35 -16.29
N LEU A 73 17.27 -5.66 -15.00
CA LEU A 73 16.10 -6.27 -14.37
C LEU A 73 14.88 -5.35 -14.48
N PHE A 74 13.73 -5.93 -14.78
CA PHE A 74 12.45 -5.23 -14.75
C PHE A 74 11.31 -6.21 -14.47
N MET A 75 10.14 -5.68 -14.13
CA MET A 75 8.93 -6.49 -13.99
C MET A 75 7.82 -6.09 -14.96
N SER A 76 7.09 -7.09 -15.42
CA SER A 76 5.84 -6.95 -16.17
C SER A 76 4.75 -7.83 -15.54
N ARG A 77 3.54 -7.76 -16.10
CA ARG A 77 2.38 -8.45 -15.57
C ARG A 77 1.59 -9.13 -16.68
N THR A 78 0.99 -10.27 -16.36
CA THR A 78 -0.09 -10.90 -17.12
C THR A 78 -1.36 -10.95 -16.26
N GLU A 79 -2.43 -11.57 -16.73
CA GLU A 79 -3.67 -11.68 -15.93
C GLU A 79 -3.47 -12.43 -14.60
N GLU A 80 -2.55 -13.38 -14.56
CA GLU A 80 -2.35 -14.30 -13.43
C GLU A 80 -0.97 -14.18 -12.75
N ASN A 81 -0.01 -13.49 -13.39
CA ASN A 81 1.38 -13.52 -12.93
C ASN A 81 2.03 -12.15 -12.95
N ILE A 82 2.95 -11.94 -12.01
CA ILE A 82 3.99 -10.91 -12.10
C ILE A 82 5.24 -11.61 -12.63
N LEU A 83 5.85 -11.04 -13.67
CA LEU A 83 7.05 -11.58 -14.31
C LEU A 83 8.27 -10.76 -13.90
N LEU A 84 9.23 -11.40 -13.25
CA LEU A 84 10.56 -10.85 -13.02
C LEU A 84 11.48 -11.24 -14.17
N HIS A 85 11.87 -10.25 -14.97
CA HIS A 85 12.76 -10.45 -16.11
C HIS A 85 14.22 -10.27 -15.67
N VAL A 86 14.98 -11.36 -15.67
CA VAL A 86 16.40 -11.40 -15.27
C VAL A 86 17.29 -11.40 -16.53
N PRO A 87 18.26 -10.49 -16.64
CA PRO A 87 19.23 -10.48 -17.72
C PRO A 87 19.96 -11.81 -17.90
N MET A 88 20.19 -12.26 -19.15
CA MET A 88 20.89 -13.52 -19.43
C MET A 88 22.26 -13.64 -18.75
N ASN A 89 23.00 -12.54 -18.61
CA ASN A 89 24.31 -12.52 -17.96
C ASN A 89 24.25 -12.61 -16.42
N GLN A 90 23.06 -12.47 -15.84
CA GLN A 90 22.79 -12.64 -14.41
C GLN A 90 22.07 -13.97 -14.13
N TRP A 91 21.72 -14.72 -15.17
CA TRP A 91 21.13 -16.03 -15.06
C TRP A 91 22.21 -17.10 -14.84
N SER A 92 22.04 -17.94 -13.81
CA SER A 92 22.91 -19.09 -13.57
C SER A 92 22.08 -20.39 -13.53
N ALA A 93 22.70 -21.54 -13.76
CA ALA A 93 22.01 -22.84 -13.65
C ALA A 93 21.46 -23.12 -12.23
N ILE A 94 21.88 -22.35 -11.22
CA ILE A 94 21.44 -22.39 -9.81
C ILE A 94 20.23 -21.45 -9.57
N SER A 95 19.80 -20.65 -10.56
CA SER A 95 18.77 -19.62 -10.39
C SER A 95 17.36 -20.14 -10.13
N ARG A 96 17.10 -21.46 -10.23
CA ARG A 96 15.83 -22.04 -9.76
C ARG A 96 15.77 -21.99 -8.23
N GLY A 97 14.85 -21.21 -7.70
CA GLY A 97 14.71 -20.99 -6.25
C GLY A 97 15.65 -19.93 -5.69
N GLN A 98 16.31 -19.14 -6.53
CA GLN A 98 17.05 -17.95 -6.09
C GLN A 98 16.08 -16.93 -5.48
N ASP A 99 16.44 -16.38 -4.33
CA ASP A 99 15.77 -15.24 -3.72
C ASP A 99 16.35 -13.97 -4.34
N TYR A 100 15.49 -13.17 -4.99
CA TYR A 100 15.86 -11.89 -5.59
C TYR A 100 15.49 -10.70 -4.71
N SER A 101 15.27 -10.90 -3.40
CA SER A 101 14.79 -9.87 -2.47
C SER A 101 15.67 -8.61 -2.40
N GLU A 102 16.93 -8.67 -2.80
CA GLU A 102 17.83 -7.53 -2.98
C GLU A 102 17.35 -6.55 -4.07
N HIS A 103 16.52 -7.02 -4.99
CA HIS A 103 15.91 -6.24 -6.08
C HIS A 103 14.50 -5.75 -5.75
N HIS A 104 14.16 -5.63 -4.46
CA HIS A 104 12.85 -5.17 -4.01
C HIS A 104 12.43 -3.81 -4.60
N GLU A 105 13.38 -2.91 -4.86
CA GLU A 105 13.08 -1.62 -5.51
C GLU A 105 12.49 -1.81 -6.92
N VAL A 106 12.84 -2.88 -7.64
CA VAL A 106 12.24 -3.19 -8.95
C VAL A 106 10.74 -3.51 -8.81
N LEU A 107 10.36 -4.25 -7.76
CA LEU A 107 8.97 -4.53 -7.42
C LEU A 107 8.20 -3.25 -7.10
N ARG A 108 8.82 -2.38 -6.30
CA ARG A 108 8.23 -1.09 -5.92
C ARG A 108 8.00 -0.19 -7.14
N GLN A 109 8.98 -0.08 -8.03
CA GLN A 109 8.85 0.70 -9.26
C GLN A 109 7.80 0.13 -10.20
N PHE A 110 7.71 -1.20 -10.29
CA PHE A 110 6.65 -1.88 -11.03
C PHE A 110 5.26 -1.50 -10.52
N TYR A 111 4.99 -1.68 -9.22
CA TYR A 111 3.67 -1.34 -8.66
C TYR A 111 3.33 0.14 -8.82
N LYS A 112 4.31 1.02 -8.62
CA LYS A 112 4.11 2.44 -8.82
C LYS A 112 3.74 2.77 -10.27
N ARG A 113 4.43 2.17 -11.25
CA ARG A 113 4.12 2.34 -12.68
C ARG A 113 2.70 1.86 -13.00
N GLU A 114 2.37 0.61 -12.64
CA GLU A 114 1.05 0.04 -12.90
C GLU A 114 -0.06 0.84 -12.22
N SER A 115 0.18 1.27 -10.97
CA SER A 115 -0.74 2.10 -10.21
C SER A 115 -1.02 3.43 -10.89
N ILE A 116 0.02 4.17 -11.31
CA ILE A 116 -0.17 5.48 -11.92
C ILE A 116 -1.03 5.36 -13.19
N THR A 117 -0.75 4.37 -14.03
CA THR A 117 -1.56 4.10 -15.23
C THR A 117 -3.01 3.81 -14.86
N HIS A 118 -3.24 2.84 -13.99
CA HIS A 118 -4.59 2.40 -13.61
C HIS A 118 -5.40 3.50 -12.90
N LEU A 119 -4.82 4.15 -11.89
CA LEU A 119 -5.50 5.19 -11.13
C LEU A 119 -5.77 6.44 -11.98
N THR A 120 -4.89 6.79 -12.92
CA THR A 120 -5.15 7.92 -13.84
C THR A 120 -6.38 7.65 -14.69
N GLU A 121 -6.46 6.45 -15.27
CA GLU A 121 -7.62 6.04 -16.07
C GLU A 121 -8.89 6.00 -15.21
N ARG A 122 -8.81 5.42 -14.01
CA ARG A 122 -9.98 5.30 -13.14
C ARG A 122 -10.50 6.64 -12.63
N VAL A 123 -9.60 7.57 -12.26
CA VAL A 123 -9.96 8.95 -11.93
C VAL A 123 -10.65 9.62 -13.11
N LYS A 124 -10.14 9.44 -14.35
CA LYS A 124 -10.77 10.04 -15.54
C LYS A 124 -12.20 9.56 -15.74
N VAL A 125 -12.47 8.26 -15.58
CA VAL A 125 -13.82 7.70 -15.68
C VAL A 125 -14.74 8.27 -14.59
N LEU A 126 -14.34 8.11 -13.33
CA LEU A 126 -15.18 8.53 -12.18
C LEU A 126 -15.42 10.04 -12.14
N SER A 127 -14.39 10.85 -12.41
CA SER A 127 -14.54 12.31 -12.48
C SER A 127 -15.47 12.75 -13.60
N GLY A 128 -15.49 12.05 -14.73
CA GLY A 128 -16.42 12.27 -15.83
C GLY A 128 -17.86 11.91 -15.45
N ASP A 129 -18.07 10.74 -14.86
CA ASP A 129 -19.39 10.26 -14.42
C ASP A 129 -20.00 11.16 -13.33
N MET A 130 -19.15 11.68 -12.44
CA MET A 130 -19.55 12.58 -11.35
C MET A 130 -19.63 14.05 -11.79
N ASN A 131 -19.10 14.40 -12.96
CA ASN A 131 -18.87 15.79 -13.40
C ASN A 131 -18.08 16.62 -12.37
N LEU A 132 -17.07 16.01 -11.74
CA LEU A 132 -16.21 16.61 -10.72
C LEU A 132 -14.75 16.50 -11.18
N LEU A 133 -14.24 17.56 -11.81
CA LEU A 133 -12.93 17.52 -12.48
C LEU A 133 -11.82 18.11 -11.58
N PRO A 134 -10.83 17.32 -11.14
CA PRO A 134 -9.72 17.85 -10.36
C PRO A 134 -8.81 18.73 -11.22
N THR A 135 -8.28 19.80 -10.64
CA THR A 135 -7.36 20.72 -11.32
C THR A 135 -5.98 20.10 -11.56
N LYS A 136 -5.62 19.14 -10.72
CA LYS A 136 -4.36 18.39 -10.78
C LYS A 136 -4.52 17.03 -10.14
N LEU A 137 -3.89 16.03 -10.73
CA LEU A 137 -3.76 14.70 -10.17
C LEU A 137 -2.30 14.38 -9.86
N SER A 138 -2.05 13.80 -8.70
CA SER A 138 -0.71 13.37 -8.29
C SER A 138 -0.75 12.05 -7.53
N PHE A 139 0.35 11.31 -7.61
CA PHE A 139 0.49 9.99 -6.99
C PHE A 139 1.71 9.98 -6.08
N ARG A 140 1.46 10.03 -4.78
CA ARG A 140 2.51 10.09 -3.75
C ARG A 140 2.27 9.01 -2.70
N GLU A 141 3.06 9.04 -1.65
CA GLU A 141 2.98 8.08 -0.55
C GLU A 141 2.92 8.84 0.79
N PRO A 142 1.88 9.66 1.00
CA PRO A 142 1.74 10.39 2.26
C PRO A 142 1.48 9.41 3.41
N LYS A 143 2.25 9.54 4.49
CA LYS A 143 2.06 8.69 5.68
C LYS A 143 0.67 8.92 6.27
N GLY A 144 -0.05 7.83 6.52
CA GLY A 144 -1.31 7.83 7.26
C GLY A 144 -2.57 8.22 6.46
N ARG A 145 -2.49 8.38 5.14
CA ARG A 145 -3.67 8.66 4.29
C ARG A 145 -3.59 7.97 2.93
N TRP A 146 -4.76 7.64 2.38
CA TRP A 146 -4.90 6.99 1.07
C TRP A 146 -5.17 7.98 -0.06
N GLY A 147 -5.67 9.16 0.29
CA GLY A 147 -5.85 10.28 -0.62
C GLY A 147 -5.80 11.62 0.13
N SER A 148 -5.89 12.71 -0.64
CA SER A 148 -6.20 14.04 -0.12
C SER A 148 -6.59 14.97 -1.27
N CYS A 149 -7.56 15.84 -1.03
CA CYS A 149 -7.91 16.96 -1.89
C CYS A 149 -7.55 18.31 -1.22
N SER A 150 -6.98 19.23 -1.98
CA SER A 150 -6.75 20.61 -1.54
C SER A 150 -7.96 21.50 -1.85
N SER A 151 -8.04 22.66 -1.21
CA SER A 151 -9.07 23.67 -1.52
C SER A 151 -8.97 24.24 -2.94
N GLN A 152 -7.83 24.08 -3.61
CA GLN A 152 -7.63 24.45 -5.02
C GLN A 152 -8.01 23.32 -6.00
N GLY A 153 -8.59 22.22 -5.51
CA GLY A 153 -9.05 21.10 -6.34
C GLY A 153 -7.95 20.15 -6.83
N SER A 154 -6.74 20.24 -6.28
CA SER A 154 -5.67 19.27 -6.53
C SER A 154 -5.90 18.01 -5.70
N ILE A 155 -5.96 16.85 -6.34
CA ILE A 155 -6.06 15.53 -5.72
C ILE A 155 -4.70 14.84 -5.71
N ASN A 156 -4.38 14.21 -4.58
CA ASN A 156 -3.23 13.33 -4.43
C ASN A 156 -3.70 11.96 -3.93
N LEU A 157 -3.37 10.90 -4.67
CA LEU A 157 -3.70 9.52 -4.30
C LEU A 157 -2.45 8.75 -3.89
N ASN A 158 -2.63 7.78 -2.99
CA ASN A 158 -1.59 6.84 -2.63
C ASN A 158 -1.46 5.76 -3.70
N TRP A 159 -0.29 5.64 -4.34
CA TRP A 159 -0.08 4.66 -5.42
C TRP A 159 -0.22 3.20 -4.94
N ARG A 160 -0.11 2.95 -3.64
CA ARG A 160 -0.33 1.61 -3.05
C ARG A 160 -1.80 1.17 -3.09
N LEU A 161 -2.73 2.04 -3.50
CA LEU A 161 -4.13 1.66 -3.73
C LEU A 161 -4.28 0.50 -4.71
N ILE A 162 -3.33 0.33 -5.65
CA ILE A 162 -3.33 -0.77 -6.62
C ILE A 162 -3.30 -2.17 -5.96
N LEU A 163 -2.99 -2.27 -4.67
CA LEU A 163 -2.98 -3.53 -3.93
C LEU A 163 -4.37 -3.95 -3.41
N PHE A 164 -5.33 -3.03 -3.37
CA PHE A 164 -6.68 -3.26 -2.83
C PHE A 164 -7.66 -3.64 -3.93
N LYS A 165 -8.81 -4.21 -3.56
CA LYS A 165 -9.88 -4.50 -4.52
C LYS A 165 -10.33 -3.25 -5.29
N PRO A 166 -10.83 -3.39 -6.52
CA PRO A 166 -11.31 -2.26 -7.32
C PRO A 166 -12.33 -1.38 -6.57
N GLU A 167 -13.27 -1.98 -5.85
CA GLU A 167 -14.31 -1.25 -5.10
C GLU A 167 -13.72 -0.33 -4.01
N VAL A 168 -12.60 -0.75 -3.41
CA VAL A 168 -11.87 0.03 -2.40
C VAL A 168 -11.10 1.18 -3.05
N VAL A 169 -10.49 0.91 -4.22
CA VAL A 169 -9.81 1.93 -5.03
C VAL A 169 -10.80 3.01 -5.45
N ASP A 170 -11.95 2.60 -5.98
CA ASP A 170 -13.02 3.48 -6.43
C ASP A 170 -13.58 4.31 -5.28
N TYR A 171 -13.84 3.69 -4.12
CA TYR A 171 -14.25 4.41 -2.92
C TYR A 171 -13.29 5.55 -2.58
N VAL A 172 -11.97 5.29 -2.55
CA VAL A 172 -11.00 6.35 -2.21
C VAL A 172 -10.99 7.44 -3.29
N ILE A 173 -11.07 7.09 -4.58
CA ILE A 173 -11.13 8.09 -5.65
C ILE A 173 -12.39 8.95 -5.50
N ILE A 174 -13.56 8.32 -5.31
CA ILE A 174 -14.85 9.01 -5.13
C ILE A 174 -14.81 9.92 -3.91
N HIS A 175 -14.23 9.46 -2.80
CA HIS A 175 -14.05 10.26 -1.59
C HIS A 175 -13.27 11.55 -1.87
N GLU A 176 -12.14 11.44 -2.58
CA GLU A 176 -11.34 12.63 -2.93
C GLU A 176 -12.03 13.52 -3.96
N LEU A 177 -12.79 12.96 -4.90
CA LEU A 177 -13.59 13.75 -5.86
C LEU A 177 -14.71 14.52 -5.16
N CYS A 178 -15.40 13.92 -4.18
CA CYS A 178 -16.44 14.59 -3.39
C CYS A 178 -15.90 15.82 -2.64
N HIS A 179 -14.62 15.81 -2.27
CA HIS A 179 -13.97 16.98 -1.67
C HIS A 179 -13.87 18.19 -2.60
N LEU A 180 -14.02 18.04 -3.92
CA LEU A 180 -14.09 19.17 -4.85
C LEU A 180 -15.34 20.04 -4.62
N GLN A 181 -16.40 19.46 -4.06
CA GLN A 181 -17.65 20.17 -3.74
C GLN A 181 -17.81 20.41 -2.24
N HIS A 182 -17.36 19.48 -1.40
CA HIS A 182 -17.50 19.54 0.05
C HIS A 182 -16.16 19.31 0.75
N LEU A 183 -15.51 20.39 1.18
CA LEU A 183 -14.17 20.34 1.80
C LEU A 183 -14.13 19.69 3.21
N ASN A 184 -15.29 19.44 3.82
CA ASN A 184 -15.42 18.80 5.11
C ASN A 184 -16.27 17.52 5.02
N HIS A 185 -16.13 16.62 5.98
CA HIS A 185 -16.91 15.37 6.07
C HIS A 185 -18.31 15.60 6.67
N SER A 186 -19.02 16.63 6.21
CA SER A 186 -20.39 16.95 6.63
C SER A 186 -21.42 15.92 6.12
N GLY A 187 -22.67 16.03 6.57
CA GLY A 187 -23.76 15.18 6.05
C GLY A 187 -23.86 15.23 4.52
N SER A 188 -23.78 16.43 3.93
CA SER A 188 -23.80 16.61 2.47
C SER A 188 -22.65 15.91 1.76
N PHE A 189 -21.45 15.89 2.35
CA PHE A 189 -20.32 15.14 1.83
C PHE A 189 -20.63 13.65 1.77
N TRP A 190 -21.10 13.06 2.87
CA TRP A 190 -21.39 11.62 2.91
C TRP A 190 -22.57 11.24 2.03
N SER A 191 -23.59 12.10 1.91
CA SER A 191 -24.68 11.89 0.95
C SER A 191 -24.17 11.88 -0.50
N LEU A 192 -23.18 12.71 -0.84
CA LEU A 192 -22.57 12.71 -2.16
C LEU A 192 -21.72 11.45 -2.40
N VAL A 193 -20.93 11.03 -1.39
CA VAL A 193 -20.17 9.77 -1.45
C VAL A 193 -21.11 8.58 -1.66
N GLU A 194 -22.18 8.46 -0.85
CA GLU A 194 -23.16 7.37 -0.92
C GLU A 194 -23.89 7.35 -2.27
N LYS A 195 -24.23 8.52 -2.83
CA LYS A 195 -24.84 8.63 -4.16
C LYS A 195 -23.99 7.96 -5.24
N HIS A 196 -22.66 8.08 -5.17
CA HIS A 196 -21.74 7.56 -6.19
C HIS A 196 -21.09 6.22 -5.80
N CYS A 197 -21.11 5.86 -4.52
CA CYS A 197 -20.60 4.62 -3.98
C CYS A 197 -21.53 4.14 -2.85
N PRO A 198 -22.66 3.48 -3.16
CA PRO A 198 -23.63 3.05 -2.14
C PRO A 198 -23.04 2.09 -1.09
N SER A 199 -22.05 1.29 -1.48
CA SER A 199 -21.35 0.34 -0.60
C SER A 199 -20.09 0.94 0.09
N TYR A 200 -19.95 2.26 0.16
CA TYR A 200 -18.72 2.90 0.66
C TYR A 200 -18.32 2.45 2.06
N GLN A 201 -19.29 2.09 2.92
CA GLN A 201 -19.03 1.64 4.29
C GLN A 201 -18.25 0.32 4.32
N ASP A 202 -18.55 -0.61 3.40
CA ASP A 202 -17.83 -1.86 3.27
C ASP A 202 -16.42 -1.62 2.75
N SER A 203 -16.28 -0.76 1.73
CA SER A 203 -14.97 -0.36 1.19
C SER A 203 -14.10 0.35 2.24
N GLU A 204 -14.69 1.22 3.06
CA GLU A 204 -13.98 1.90 4.15
C GLU A 204 -13.49 0.90 5.21
N LYS A 205 -14.35 -0.05 5.58
CA LYS A 205 -14.03 -1.11 6.54
C LYS A 205 -12.93 -2.02 6.00
N GLU A 206 -13.01 -2.42 4.72
CA GLU A 206 -11.99 -3.22 4.06
C GLU A 206 -10.64 -2.49 4.01
N LEU A 207 -10.65 -1.21 3.65
CA LEU A 207 -9.45 -0.37 3.62
C LEU A 207 -8.80 -0.29 5.00
N LYS A 208 -9.59 -0.03 6.06
CA LYS A 208 -9.12 -0.01 7.45
C LYS A 208 -8.54 -1.34 7.91
N HIS A 209 -9.18 -2.45 7.55
CA HIS A 209 -8.74 -3.78 7.94
C HIS A 209 -7.44 -4.23 7.25
N ASN A 210 -7.22 -3.79 6.01
CA ASN A 210 -6.14 -4.26 5.15
C ASN A 210 -5.02 -3.23 4.92
N GLN A 211 -4.94 -2.13 5.68
CA GLN A 211 -3.88 -1.11 5.49
C GLN A 211 -2.45 -1.69 5.50
N MET A 212 -2.26 -2.74 6.29
CA MET A 212 -1.00 -3.44 6.49
C MET A 212 -0.59 -4.31 5.29
N LEU A 213 -1.51 -4.58 4.34
CA LEU A 213 -1.24 -5.32 3.10
C LEU A 213 -0.06 -4.73 2.33
N THR A 214 0.15 -3.42 2.45
CA THR A 214 1.15 -2.69 1.67
C THR A 214 2.54 -2.71 2.26
N LYS A 215 2.72 -3.23 3.49
CA LYS A 215 3.98 -3.18 4.23
C LYS A 215 5.13 -3.93 3.58
N PHE A 216 4.86 -4.93 2.74
CA PHE A 216 5.94 -5.60 2.02
C PHE A 216 6.70 -4.62 1.13
N LEU A 217 6.07 -3.51 0.70
CA LEU A 217 6.68 -2.47 -0.12
C LEU A 217 7.56 -1.45 0.65
N ASP A 218 7.67 -1.56 1.98
CA ASP A 218 8.46 -0.66 2.84
C ASP A 218 9.96 -1.02 2.93
N ARG A 219 10.42 -2.09 2.26
CA ARG A 219 11.82 -2.56 2.32
C ARG A 219 12.77 -1.70 1.51
#